data_AF-A0A319DLB0-F1
#
_entry.id   AF-A0A319DLB0-F1
#
_cell.length_a   1.000
_cell.length_b   1.000
_cell.length_c   1.000
_cell.angle_alpha   90.00
_cell.angle_beta   90.00
_cell.angle_gamma   90.00
#
_symmetry.space_group_name_H-M   'P 1'
#
loop_
_entity.id
_entity.type
_entity.pdbx_description
1 polymer ?
#
loop_
_entity_poly.entity_id
_entity_poly.type
_entity_poly.pdbx_seq_one_letter_code
_entity_poly.pdbx_strand_id
1 'polypeptide(L)'
;MAGTDPALQHFLQPLQIDHKTLYRLSHRLSCTYRELAATSSEQFFPTAITRLPTGCETGRYLAVYLGLSYLRVAFIELLGDRQVGRQPHVRRTLEKAWPIEERLRRDQAESLFAWIGDCIAEVIADDLANSKDDQSTELTTGISFCFPIK
;
A
#
# COMPACT_ATOMS: atom_id res chain seq x y z
N MET A 1 -4.79 -45.19 -12.57
CA MET A 1 -4.72 -43.77 -12.96
C MET A 1 -6.09 -43.38 -13.48
N ALA A 2 -6.88 -42.63 -12.71
CA ALA A 2 -8.21 -42.21 -13.12
C ALA A 2 -8.09 -41.26 -14.32
N GLY A 3 -8.71 -41.60 -15.44
CA GLY A 3 -8.76 -40.74 -16.62
C GLY A 3 -9.51 -39.46 -16.30
N THR A 4 -8.92 -38.31 -16.64
CA THR A 4 -9.59 -37.01 -16.56
C THR A 4 -10.87 -37.01 -17.39
N ASP A 5 -11.97 -36.56 -16.79
CA ASP A 5 -13.30 -36.46 -17.43
C ASP A 5 -13.23 -35.56 -18.68
N PRO A 6 -13.58 -36.06 -19.88
CA PRO A 6 -13.54 -35.30 -21.12
C PRO A 6 -14.49 -34.09 -21.12
N ALA A 7 -15.61 -34.15 -20.39
CA ALA A 7 -16.52 -33.02 -20.24
C ALA A 7 -15.87 -31.90 -19.44
N LEU A 8 -15.14 -32.24 -18.37
CA LEU A 8 -14.36 -31.30 -17.57
C LEU A 8 -13.19 -30.70 -18.38
N GLN A 9 -12.49 -31.50 -19.19
CA GLN A 9 -11.41 -31.00 -20.04
C GLN A 9 -11.92 -29.99 -21.08
N HIS A 10 -13.04 -30.29 -21.74
CA HIS A 10 -13.67 -29.37 -22.68
C HIS A 10 -14.12 -28.08 -21.99
N PHE A 11 -14.70 -28.18 -20.78
CA PHE A 11 -15.10 -27.01 -19.99
C PHE A 11 -13.91 -26.11 -19.61
N LEU A 12 -12.76 -26.70 -19.26
CA LEU A 12 -11.56 -25.96 -18.85
C LEU A 12 -10.71 -25.47 -20.04
N GLN A 13 -10.91 -26.01 -21.24
CA GLN A 13 -10.12 -25.69 -22.43
C GLN A 13 -10.00 -24.17 -22.69
N PRO A 14 -11.07 -23.34 -22.58
CA PRO A 14 -10.95 -21.90 -22.83
C PRO A 14 -10.10 -21.15 -21.78
N LEU A 15 -9.90 -21.74 -20.60
CA LEU A 15 -9.06 -21.19 -19.53
C LEU A 15 -7.59 -21.58 -19.69
N GLN A 16 -7.27 -22.51 -20.59
CA GLN A 16 -5.89 -22.87 -20.89
C GLN A 16 -5.23 -21.75 -21.69
N ILE A 17 -4.19 -21.15 -21.11
CA ILE A 17 -3.45 -20.07 -21.74
C ILE A 17 -2.11 -20.62 -22.21
N ASP A 18 -1.91 -20.66 -23.53
CA ASP A 18 -0.63 -21.04 -24.13
C ASP A 18 0.33 -19.84 -24.20
N HIS A 19 1.62 -20.13 -24.45
CA HIS A 19 2.66 -19.10 -24.55
C HIS A 19 2.36 -18.05 -25.63
N LYS A 20 1.71 -18.47 -26.74
CA LYS A 20 1.32 -17.57 -27.83
C LYS A 20 0.25 -16.58 -27.38
N THR A 21 -0.75 -17.05 -26.62
CA THR A 21 -1.80 -16.22 -26.05
C THR A 21 -1.22 -15.29 -24.99
N LEU A 22 -0.36 -15.79 -24.09
CA LEU A 22 0.34 -14.96 -23.10
C LEU A 22 1.11 -13.83 -23.77
N TYR A 23 1.94 -14.15 -24.77
CA TYR A 23 2.71 -13.15 -25.51
C TYR A 23 1.80 -12.09 -26.14
N ARG A 24 0.72 -12.52 -26.81
CA ARG A 24 -0.23 -11.59 -27.45
C ARG A 24 -0.92 -10.69 -26.42
N LEU A 25 -1.29 -11.23 -25.26
CA LEU A 25 -1.90 -10.45 -24.17
C LEU A 25 -0.90 -9.44 -23.59
N SER A 26 0.33 -9.86 -23.30
CA SER A 26 1.39 -8.97 -22.80
C SER A 26 1.72 -7.85 -23.78
N HIS A 27 1.82 -8.16 -25.07
CA HIS A 27 2.06 -7.16 -26.11
C HIS A 27 0.92 -6.13 -26.17
N ARG A 28 -0.34 -6.60 -26.23
CA ARG A 28 -1.52 -5.72 -26.25
C ARG A 28 -1.58 -4.84 -25.00
N LEU A 29 -1.33 -5.41 -23.82
CA LEU A 29 -1.29 -4.69 -22.56
C LEU A 29 -0.22 -3.59 -22.59
N SER A 30 0.98 -3.89 -23.11
CA SER A 30 2.06 -2.92 -23.25
C SER A 30 1.69 -1.75 -24.18
N CYS A 31 1.08 -2.04 -25.34
CA CYS A 31 0.58 -1.01 -26.25
C CYS A 31 -0.46 -0.12 -25.57
N THR A 32 -1.47 -0.73 -24.93
CA THR A 32 -2.52 0.01 -24.22
C THR A 32 -1.95 0.88 -23.10
N TYR A 33 -1.03 0.36 -22.28
CA TYR A 33 -0.41 1.14 -21.20
C TYR A 33 0.35 2.35 -21.74
N ARG A 34 1.10 2.19 -22.84
CA ARG A 34 1.85 3.29 -23.45
C ARG A 34 0.93 4.38 -23.99
N GLU A 35 -0.15 3.99 -24.65
CA GLU A 35 -1.14 4.92 -25.17
C GLU A 35 -1.81 5.68 -24.03
N LEU A 36 -2.36 4.97 -23.05
CA LEU A 36 -3.06 5.58 -21.91
C LEU A 36 -2.15 6.48 -21.07
N ALA A 37 -0.90 6.09 -20.84
CA ALA A 37 0.06 6.91 -20.11
C ALA A 37 0.41 8.22 -20.83
N ALA A 38 0.29 8.26 -22.17
CA ALA A 38 0.61 9.44 -22.96
C ALA A 38 -0.61 10.34 -23.20
N THR A 39 -1.83 9.79 -23.25
CA THR A 39 -3.01 10.51 -23.75
C THR A 39 -4.18 10.58 -22.77
N SER A 40 -4.22 9.74 -21.74
CA SER A 40 -5.38 9.68 -20.83
C SER A 40 -5.36 10.82 -19.81
N SER A 41 -6.50 11.48 -19.63
CA SER A 41 -6.73 12.45 -18.56
C SER A 41 -7.37 11.84 -17.31
N GLU A 42 -7.76 10.57 -17.37
CA GLU A 42 -8.52 9.86 -16.33
C GLU A 42 -7.75 8.67 -15.73
N GLN A 43 -6.55 8.38 -16.26
CA GLN A 43 -5.71 7.26 -15.86
C GLN A 43 -4.24 7.69 -15.89
N PHE A 44 -3.36 6.89 -15.29
CA PHE A 44 -1.92 7.19 -15.21
C PHE A 44 -1.60 8.56 -14.61
N PHE A 45 -2.34 8.93 -13.55
CA PHE A 45 -2.10 10.19 -12.85
C PHE A 45 -0.64 10.27 -12.38
N PRO A 46 0.06 11.38 -12.70
CA PRO A 46 1.42 11.58 -12.22
C PRO A 46 1.40 11.66 -10.69
N THR A 47 2.38 11.04 -10.05
CA THR A 47 2.61 11.23 -8.62
C THR A 47 3.68 12.29 -8.43
N ALA A 48 3.69 12.97 -7.29
CA ALA A 48 4.77 13.89 -6.93
C ALA A 48 6.11 13.17 -6.65
N ILE A 49 6.16 11.84 -6.74
CA ILE A 49 7.33 11.02 -6.48
C ILE A 49 8.19 10.98 -7.75
N THR A 50 9.23 11.81 -7.78
CA THR A 50 10.15 11.93 -8.92
C THR A 50 11.43 11.11 -8.76
N ARG A 51 11.68 10.56 -7.57
CA ARG A 51 12.85 9.73 -7.25
C ARG A 51 12.44 8.57 -6.35
N LEU A 52 13.02 7.40 -6.63
CA LEU A 52 12.90 6.23 -5.76
C LEU A 52 13.87 6.32 -4.59
N PRO A 53 13.58 5.62 -3.47
CA PRO A 53 14.48 5.59 -2.32
C PRO A 53 15.88 5.06 -2.69
N THR A 54 16.91 5.62 -2.05
CA THR A 54 18.32 5.29 -2.25
C THR A 54 18.85 4.28 -1.23
N GLY A 55 18.15 4.10 -0.10
CA GLY A 55 18.63 3.34 1.05
C GLY A 55 19.46 4.19 2.03
N CYS A 56 19.76 5.44 1.69
CA CYS A 56 20.45 6.38 2.55
C CYS A 56 19.50 7.23 3.41
N GLU A 57 18.18 7.05 3.28
CA GLU A 57 17.20 7.78 4.04
C GLU A 57 17.31 7.47 5.53
N THR A 58 17.18 8.51 6.36
CA THR A 58 17.20 8.42 7.81
C THR A 58 16.05 9.20 8.41
N GLY A 59 15.55 8.76 9.55
CA GLY A 59 14.56 9.51 10.32
C GLY A 59 13.45 8.61 10.84
N ARG A 60 12.57 9.20 11.66
CA ARG A 60 11.41 8.53 12.23
C ARG A 60 10.15 9.19 11.68
N TYR A 61 9.27 8.36 11.14
CA TYR A 61 8.07 8.78 10.43
C TYR A 61 6.86 8.02 10.96
N LEU A 62 5.70 8.66 10.94
CA LEU A 62 4.44 7.95 11.11
C LEU A 62 3.96 7.49 9.72
N ALA A 63 3.59 6.22 9.60
CA ALA A 63 3.02 5.67 8.36
C ALA A 63 1.57 5.27 8.61
N VAL A 64 0.69 5.78 7.77
CA VAL A 64 -0.74 5.46 7.77
C VAL A 64 -1.07 4.77 6.45
N TYR A 65 -1.65 3.59 6.52
CA TYR A 65 -2.13 2.84 5.37
C TYR A 65 -3.65 2.67 5.49
N LEU A 66 -4.38 3.31 4.59
CA LEU A 66 -5.81 3.11 4.43
C LEU A 66 -6.08 2.25 3.20
N GLY A 67 -6.30 0.96 3.45
CA GLY A 67 -6.75 0.01 2.44
C GLY A 67 -8.28 -0.01 2.31
N LEU A 68 -8.79 -0.97 1.53
CA LEU A 68 -10.24 -1.14 1.35
C LEU A 68 -10.94 -1.69 2.61
N SER A 69 -10.24 -2.54 3.37
CA SER A 69 -10.85 -3.29 4.49
C SER A 69 -10.20 -3.00 5.84
N TYR A 70 -9.02 -2.40 5.86
CA TYR A 70 -8.25 -2.18 7.08
C TYR A 70 -7.53 -0.84 7.03
N LEU A 71 -7.49 -0.17 8.19
CA LEU A 71 -6.55 0.89 8.49
C LEU A 71 -5.37 0.29 9.25
N ARG A 72 -4.15 0.74 8.94
CA ARG A 72 -2.94 0.40 9.69
C ARG A 72 -2.14 1.66 9.96
N VAL A 73 -1.62 1.76 11.18
CA VAL A 73 -0.77 2.87 11.60
C VAL A 73 0.46 2.29 12.28
N ALA A 74 1.65 2.79 11.96
CA ALA A 74 2.90 2.37 12.57
C ALA A 74 3.94 3.48 12.53
N PHE A 75 4.91 3.44 13.45
CA PHE A 75 6.14 4.20 13.32
C PHE A 75 7.14 3.45 12.44
N ILE A 76 7.78 4.19 11.55
CA ILE A 76 8.79 3.71 10.61
C ILE A 76 10.07 4.50 10.87
N GLU A 77 11.13 3.78 11.21
CA GLU A 77 12.46 4.32 11.37
C GLU A 77 13.34 3.87 10.22
N LEU A 78 13.85 4.84 9.47
CA LEU A 78 14.82 4.65 8.40
C LEU A 78 16.21 4.81 9.02
N LEU A 79 17.06 3.80 8.83
CA LEU A 79 18.35 3.69 9.52
C LEU A 79 19.54 4.11 8.62
N GLY A 80 19.27 4.44 7.36
CA GLY A 80 20.26 4.79 6.34
C GLY A 80 21.26 3.66 6.04
N ASP A 81 22.34 4.02 5.34
CA ASP A 81 23.43 3.12 4.95
C ASP A 81 24.44 2.85 6.10
N ARG A 82 24.05 3.10 7.35
CA ARG A 82 24.98 3.07 8.50
C ARG A 82 25.20 1.68 9.09
N GLN A 83 24.79 0.60 8.43
CA GLN A 83 24.78 -0.71 9.07
C GLN A 83 26.03 -1.54 8.79
N VAL A 84 26.73 -1.90 9.87
CA VAL A 84 27.72 -2.97 9.91
C VAL A 84 26.98 -4.31 10.02
N GLY A 85 26.70 -4.98 8.90
CA GLY A 85 26.13 -6.34 8.86
C GLY A 85 24.84 -6.50 8.05
N ARG A 86 24.09 -7.60 8.27
CA ARG A 86 22.86 -7.98 7.53
C ARG A 86 21.55 -7.48 8.17
N GLN A 87 21.56 -6.36 8.87
CA GLN A 87 20.33 -5.87 9.49
C GLN A 87 19.43 -5.12 8.48
N PRO A 88 18.11 -5.05 8.72
CA PRO A 88 17.20 -4.34 7.83
C PRO A 88 17.40 -2.82 7.96
N HIS A 89 17.30 -2.11 6.83
CA HIS A 89 17.44 -0.65 6.72
C HIS A 89 16.22 0.10 7.30
N VAL A 90 15.17 -0.64 7.66
CA VAL A 90 13.89 -0.12 8.15
C VAL A 90 13.50 -0.87 9.42
N ARG A 91 13.15 -0.12 10.46
CA ARG A 91 12.55 -0.66 11.70
C ARG A 91 11.11 -0.17 11.81
N ARG A 92 10.18 -1.09 12.06
CA ARG A 92 8.76 -0.79 12.28
C ARG A 92 8.39 -1.03 13.74
N THR A 93 7.75 -0.06 14.37
CA THR A 93 7.38 -0.09 15.79
C THR A 93 5.95 0.41 15.99
N LEU A 94 5.32 0.04 17.11
CA LEU A 94 3.98 0.48 17.52
C LEU A 94 2.92 0.32 16.41
N GLU A 95 2.97 -0.80 15.69
CA GLU A 95 2.03 -1.09 14.61
C GLU A 95 0.69 -1.56 15.18
N LYS A 96 -0.38 -0.89 14.76
CA LYS A 96 -1.76 -1.29 15.03
C LYS A 96 -2.57 -1.35 13.73
N ALA A 97 -3.60 -2.17 13.71
CA ALA A 97 -4.49 -2.33 12.57
C ALA A 97 -5.94 -2.53 13.02
N TRP A 98 -6.86 -1.87 12.32
CA TRP A 98 -8.29 -1.90 12.62
C TRP A 98 -9.07 -2.27 11.37
N PRO A 99 -10.06 -3.18 11.46
CA PRO A 99 -10.98 -3.42 10.36
C PRO A 99 -11.83 -2.17 10.13
N ILE A 100 -12.01 -1.80 8.86
CA ILE A 100 -12.94 -0.74 8.48
C ILE A 100 -14.33 -1.35 8.48
N GLU A 101 -15.14 -0.98 9.47
CA GLU A 101 -16.53 -1.43 9.60
C GLU A 101 -17.39 -0.94 8.43
N GLU A 102 -18.39 -1.74 8.04
CA GLU A 102 -19.24 -1.44 6.89
C GLU A 102 -20.00 -0.11 7.03
N ARG A 103 -20.38 0.28 8.26
CA ARG A 103 -20.98 1.60 8.51
C ARG A 103 -20.04 2.72 8.09
N LEU A 104 -18.75 2.66 8.46
CA LEU A 104 -17.75 3.68 8.12
C LEU A 104 -17.50 3.78 6.62
N ARG A 105 -17.78 2.72 5.84
CA ARG A 105 -17.71 2.74 4.37
C ARG A 105 -18.92 3.39 3.72
N ARG A 106 -20.07 3.40 4.41
CA ARG A 106 -21.36 3.90 3.91
C ARG A 106 -21.77 5.25 4.51
N ASP A 107 -21.18 5.61 5.63
CA ASP A 107 -21.41 6.85 6.36
C ASP A 107 -20.76 8.06 5.63
N GLN A 108 -20.96 9.26 6.19
CA GLN A 108 -20.38 10.49 5.65
C GLN A 108 -18.85 10.50 5.84
N ALA A 109 -18.15 11.18 4.92
CA ALA A 109 -16.69 11.29 4.93
C ALA A 109 -16.14 11.76 6.29
N GLU A 110 -16.82 12.70 6.95
CA GLU A 110 -16.42 13.22 8.26
C GLU A 110 -16.27 12.11 9.31
N SER A 111 -17.20 11.14 9.35
CA SER A 111 -17.16 10.03 10.29
C SER A 111 -16.00 9.08 10.03
N LEU A 112 -15.67 8.83 8.75
CA LEU A 112 -14.52 8.00 8.37
C LEU A 112 -13.21 8.69 8.78
N PHE A 113 -13.05 9.98 8.48
CA PHE A 113 -11.82 10.70 8.80
C PHE A 113 -11.66 10.98 10.29
N ALA A 114 -12.75 11.18 11.04
CA ALA A 114 -12.71 11.24 12.49
C ALA A 114 -12.19 9.91 13.09
N TRP A 115 -12.73 8.79 12.63
CA TRP A 115 -12.27 7.46 13.05
C TRP A 115 -10.80 7.19 12.70
N ILE A 116 -10.34 7.59 11.50
CA ILE A 116 -8.91 7.52 11.14
C ILE A 116 -8.06 8.34 12.11
N GLY A 117 -8.53 9.55 12.47
CA GLY A 117 -7.89 10.41 13.47
C GLY A 117 -7.76 9.74 14.83
N ASP A 118 -8.82 9.10 15.31
CA ASP A 118 -8.83 8.37 16.58
C ASP A 118 -7.80 7.23 16.58
N CYS A 119 -7.74 6.43 15.51
CA CYS A 119 -6.76 5.35 15.38
C CYS A 119 -5.31 5.86 15.33
N ILE A 120 -5.06 6.99 14.67
CA ILE A 120 -3.75 7.63 14.65
C ILE A 120 -3.38 8.12 16.06
N ALA A 121 -4.29 8.80 16.74
CA ALA A 121 -4.11 9.29 18.09
C ALA A 121 -3.79 8.15 19.07
N GLU A 122 -4.41 6.98 18.90
CA GLU A 122 -4.13 5.79 19.72
C GLU A 122 -2.67 5.30 19.59
N VAL A 123 -2.07 5.35 18.40
CA VAL A 123 -0.65 4.97 18.21
C VAL A 123 0.29 6.02 18.75
N ILE A 124 -0.05 7.30 18.57
CA ILE A 124 0.73 8.42 19.11
C ILE A 124 0.70 8.38 20.64
N ALA A 125 -0.46 8.14 21.25
CA ALA A 125 -0.58 8.04 22.71
C ALA A 125 0.30 6.93 23.29
N ASP A 126 0.34 5.75 22.65
CA ASP A 126 1.24 4.66 23.04
C ASP A 126 2.72 5.08 22.94
N ASP A 127 3.10 5.84 21.91
CA ASP A 127 4.46 6.34 21.78
C ASP A 127 4.84 7.32 22.89
N LEU A 128 3.95 8.27 23.19
CA LEU A 128 4.14 9.28 24.23
C LEU A 128 4.23 8.65 25.63
N ALA A 129 3.49 7.58 25.88
CA ALA A 129 3.54 6.85 27.16
C ALA A 129 4.84 6.05 27.35
N ASN A 130 5.48 5.61 26.26
CA ASN A 130 6.67 4.76 26.28
C ASN A 130 7.98 5.53 26.09
N SER A 131 7.94 6.74 25.51
CA SER A 131 9.12 7.57 25.25
C SER A 131 9.47 8.48 26.44
N LYS A 132 10.75 8.49 26.84
CA LYS A 132 11.29 9.35 27.91
C LYS A 132 12.02 10.60 27.41
N ASP A 133 12.08 10.78 26.09
CA ASP A 133 12.87 11.83 25.43
C ASP A 133 12.04 13.05 25.03
N ASP A 134 12.73 14.14 24.67
CA ASP A 134 12.14 15.40 24.22
C ASP A 134 11.26 15.16 22.98
N GLN A 135 9.95 15.35 23.17
CA GLN A 135 8.94 14.98 22.18
C GLN A 135 8.89 16.04 21.08
N SER A 136 9.04 15.62 19.83
CA SER A 136 8.84 16.52 18.70
C SER A 136 7.40 17.03 18.69
N THR A 137 7.23 18.34 18.57
CA THR A 137 5.91 18.96 18.41
C THR A 137 5.24 18.60 17.08
N GLU A 138 6.02 18.10 16.12
CA GLU A 138 5.55 17.73 14.78
C GLU A 138 6.04 16.32 14.40
N LEU A 139 5.17 15.54 13.76
CA LEU A 139 5.47 14.21 13.25
C LEU A 139 5.31 14.18 11.72
N THR A 140 6.41 13.92 11.02
CA THR A 140 6.35 13.73 9.57
C THR A 140 5.60 12.43 9.27
N THR A 141 4.49 12.54 8.53
CA THR A 141 3.56 11.44 8.31
C THR A 141 3.41 11.13 6.81
N GLY A 142 3.57 9.86 6.45
CA GLY A 142 3.25 9.35 5.11
C GLY A 142 1.90 8.63 5.11
N ILE A 143 1.01 8.99 4.19
CA ILE A 143 -0.31 8.37 4.05
C ILE A 143 -0.38 7.63 2.72
N SER A 144 -0.61 6.32 2.78
CA SER A 144 -1.00 5.50 1.63
C SER A 144 -2.52 5.37 1.60
N PHE A 145 -3.15 6.05 0.64
CA PHE A 145 -4.60 6.07 0.47
C PHE A 145 -4.97 5.28 -0.78
N CYS A 146 -5.50 4.06 -0.62
CA CYS A 146 -5.73 3.13 -1.73
C CYS A 146 -7.04 3.38 -2.50
N PHE A 147 -7.37 4.65 -2.72
CA PHE A 147 -8.49 5.07 -3.56
C PHE A 147 -7.96 5.99 -4.67
N PRO A 148 -8.61 6.02 -5.84
CA PRO A 148 -8.23 6.97 -6.89
C PRO A 148 -8.31 8.41 -6.38
N ILE A 149 -7.21 9.15 -6.51
CA ILE A 149 -7.12 10.58 -6.23
C ILE A 149 -6.78 11.27 -7.54
N LYS A 150 -7.44 12.40 -7.83
CA LYS A 150 -7.08 13.31 -8.93
C LYS A 150 -6.19 14.43 -8.42
#